data_AF-A0A517QX69-F1
#
_entry.id   AF-A0A517QX69-F1
#
_cell.length_a   1.000
_cell.length_b   1.000
_cell.length_c   1.000
_cell.angle_alpha   90.00
_cell.angle_beta   90.00
_cell.angle_gamma   90.00
#
_symmetry.space_group_name_H-M   'P 1'
#
loop_
_entity.id
_entity.type
_entity.pdbx_description
1 polymer ?
#
loop_
_entity_poly.entity_id
_entity_poly.type
_entity_poly.pdbx_seq_one_letter_code
_entity_poly.pdbx_strand_id
1 'polypeptide(L)'
;MIDWEARQALCDAIDDVFSERASTLSSGEAMEDIPIHSGDETVTEVYHILWRFYDEDSDKFVIRHRQGWGLVQRLKLVLMSGSVMEVRRRRIWSLRQAIALIGFVICAVLFCRIGFVPEFLLVTASAGIVYFLLDHMRPTHTDRDTEITRTYYIWPFGSVWEIADAVAAAPDFRKQPYRPAADSRRPVNWYWPPNLFGMLIDGPILLLAHCLPDCDVHTRLIVGTKAN
;
A
#
# COMPACT_ATOMS: atom_id res chain seq x y z
N MET A 1 -15.19 0.01 17.20
CA MET A 1 -15.32 0.98 18.32
C MET A 1 -14.27 2.05 18.08
N ILE A 2 -14.57 3.33 18.31
CA ILE A 2 -13.58 4.40 18.09
C ILE A 2 -12.56 4.35 19.22
N ASP A 3 -11.28 4.22 18.85
CA ASP A 3 -10.15 4.21 19.78
C ASP A 3 -9.40 5.54 19.66
N TRP A 4 -9.74 6.48 20.55
CA TRP A 4 -9.21 7.83 20.50
C TRP A 4 -7.71 7.90 20.85
N GLU A 5 -7.23 6.99 21.70
CA GLU A 5 -5.82 6.94 22.08
C GLU A 5 -4.97 6.50 20.88
N ALA A 6 -5.38 5.43 20.20
CA ALA A 6 -4.69 4.96 18.99
C ALA A 6 -4.76 5.98 17.84
N ARG A 7 -5.91 6.65 17.66
CA ARG A 7 -6.04 7.74 16.67
C ARG A 7 -5.11 8.90 16.96
N GLN A 8 -5.01 9.32 18.23
CA GLN A 8 -4.14 10.42 18.62
C GLN A 8 -2.67 10.03 18.44
N ALA A 9 -2.27 8.83 18.87
CA ALA A 9 -0.92 8.31 18.66
C ALA A 9 -0.54 8.32 17.18
N LEU A 10 -1.46 7.90 16.29
CA LEU A 10 -1.22 7.94 14.84
C LEU A 10 -1.18 9.38 14.29
N CYS A 11 -1.98 10.30 14.82
CA CYS A 11 -1.89 11.72 14.49
C CYS A 11 -0.54 12.34 14.89
N ASP A 12 -0.03 12.01 16.07
CA ASP A 12 1.26 12.49 16.57
C ASP A 12 2.39 11.95 15.69
N ALA A 13 2.33 10.66 15.33
CA ALA A 13 3.29 10.05 14.42
C ALA A 13 3.26 10.67 13.01
N ILE A 14 2.07 11.07 12.50
CA ILE A 14 1.96 11.84 11.24
C ILE A 14 2.60 13.24 11.38
N ASP A 15 2.43 13.91 12.52
CA ASP A 15 3.04 15.22 12.76
C ASP A 15 4.56 15.14 12.86
N ASP A 16 5.09 14.06 13.43
CA ASP A 16 6.51 13.75 13.46
C ASP A 16 7.08 13.58 12.06
N VAL A 17 6.36 12.86 11.18
CA VAL A 17 6.70 12.73 9.75
C VAL A 17 6.76 14.09 9.07
N PHE A 18 5.78 14.98 9.32
CA PHE A 18 5.76 16.30 8.69
C PHE A 18 6.78 17.30 9.25
N SER A 19 7.14 17.16 10.53
CA SER A 19 8.06 18.08 11.19
C SER A 19 9.53 17.79 10.90
N GLU A 20 9.83 16.68 10.23
CA GLU A 20 11.19 16.15 10.02
C GLU A 20 11.96 15.95 11.34
N ARG A 21 11.26 15.95 12.50
CA ARG A 21 11.88 15.84 13.84
C ARG A 21 12.13 14.40 14.26
N ALA A 22 11.38 13.44 13.75
CA ALA A 22 11.66 12.04 14.02
C ALA A 22 12.83 11.56 13.14
N SER A 23 13.89 11.11 13.79
CA SER A 23 14.89 10.26 13.17
C SER A 23 14.24 8.93 12.77
N THR A 24 13.72 8.88 11.54
CA THR A 24 13.68 7.75 10.60
C THR A 24 13.31 6.37 11.15
N LEU A 25 14.10 5.77 12.05
CA LEU A 25 13.76 4.50 12.72
C LEU A 25 12.61 4.59 13.74
N SER A 26 12.55 5.65 14.57
CA SER A 26 11.65 5.64 15.73
C SER A 26 10.18 5.78 15.37
N SER A 27 9.86 6.28 14.16
CA SER A 27 8.48 6.48 13.72
C SER A 27 7.89 5.25 13.04
N GLY A 28 8.71 4.42 12.38
CA GLY A 28 8.26 3.20 11.71
C GLY A 28 7.84 2.14 12.73
N GLU A 29 8.73 1.85 13.68
CA GLU A 29 8.47 0.93 14.79
C GLU A 29 7.32 1.44 15.69
N ALA A 30 7.31 2.74 16.02
CA ALA A 30 6.23 3.30 16.84
C ALA A 30 4.86 3.26 16.15
N MET A 31 4.80 3.28 14.82
CA MET A 31 3.53 3.15 14.08
C MET A 31 3.07 1.70 13.96
N GLU A 32 3.97 0.71 13.96
CA GLU A 32 3.66 -0.70 13.70
C GLU A 32 2.77 -1.32 14.78
N ASP A 33 2.98 -0.96 16.05
CA ASP A 33 2.22 -1.50 17.18
C ASP A 33 0.82 -0.89 17.34
N ILE A 34 0.62 0.35 16.88
CA ILE A 34 -0.65 1.09 17.02
C ILE A 34 -1.85 0.31 16.45
N PRO A 35 -1.86 -0.13 15.18
CA PRO A 35 -3.00 -0.85 14.61
C PRO A 35 -3.18 -2.27 15.17
N ILE A 36 -2.11 -2.88 15.72
CA ILE A 36 -2.16 -4.24 16.29
C ILE A 36 -2.94 -4.23 17.60
N HIS A 37 -2.75 -3.18 18.40
CA HIS A 37 -3.40 -3.04 19.70
C HIS A 37 -4.76 -2.35 19.63
N SER A 38 -5.06 -1.65 18.53
CA SER A 38 -6.34 -0.98 18.35
C SER A 38 -7.41 -1.89 17.76
N GLY A 39 -8.64 -1.77 18.29
CA GLY A 39 -9.84 -2.35 17.69
C GLY A 39 -10.52 -1.42 16.67
N ASP A 40 -9.90 -0.29 16.32
CA ASP A 40 -10.45 0.70 15.39
C ASP A 40 -9.95 0.46 13.96
N GLU A 41 -10.83 -0.06 13.12
CA GLU A 41 -10.55 -0.33 11.70
C GLU A 41 -10.07 0.92 10.93
N THR A 42 -10.49 2.13 11.35
CA THR A 42 -10.01 3.37 10.73
C THR A 42 -8.52 3.58 11.00
N VAL A 43 -8.04 3.26 12.20
CA VAL A 43 -6.62 3.36 12.56
C VAL A 43 -5.81 2.38 11.72
N THR A 44 -6.27 1.12 11.63
CA THR A 44 -5.62 0.08 10.81
C THR A 44 -5.52 0.48 9.33
N GLU A 45 -6.59 1.03 8.77
CA GLU A 45 -6.63 1.41 7.36
C GLU A 45 -5.79 2.66 7.07
N VAL A 46 -5.83 3.67 7.95
CA VAL A 46 -4.94 4.84 7.82
C VAL A 46 -3.48 4.40 7.92
N TYR A 47 -3.14 3.54 8.87
CA TYR A 47 -1.80 2.97 8.98
C TYR A 47 -1.36 2.26 7.70
N HIS A 48 -2.16 1.35 7.13
CA HIS A 48 -1.80 0.66 5.90
C HIS A 48 -1.61 1.59 4.70
N ILE A 49 -2.35 2.69 4.63
CA ILE A 49 -2.15 3.71 3.60
C ILE A 49 -0.86 4.48 3.84
N LEU A 50 -0.57 4.86 5.10
CA LEU A 50 0.68 5.54 5.46
C LEU A 50 1.89 4.67 5.18
N TRP A 51 1.84 3.38 5.49
CA TRP A 51 2.90 2.40 5.23
C TRP A 51 3.35 2.39 3.76
N ARG A 52 2.46 2.70 2.82
CA ARG A 52 2.83 2.80 1.39
C ARG A 52 3.74 3.98 1.06
N PHE A 53 3.79 4.99 1.94
CA PHE A 53 4.73 6.10 1.85
C PHE A 53 6.04 5.83 2.61
N TYR A 54 6.16 4.68 3.28
CA TYR A 54 7.39 4.23 3.90
C TYR A 54 8.36 3.72 2.83
N ASP A 55 9.58 4.23 2.84
CA ASP A 55 10.66 3.83 1.92
C ASP A 55 11.64 2.96 2.71
N GLU A 56 11.53 1.63 2.53
CA GLU A 56 12.32 0.60 3.25
C GLU A 56 13.84 0.80 3.09
N ASP A 57 14.31 1.30 1.94
CA ASP A 57 15.75 1.48 1.68
C ASP A 57 16.32 2.65 2.49
N SER A 58 15.53 3.70 2.67
CA SER A 58 15.94 4.90 3.39
C SER A 58 15.51 4.89 4.86
N ASP A 59 14.64 3.96 5.22
CA ASP A 59 13.98 3.84 6.52
C ASP A 59 13.25 5.14 6.91
N LYS A 60 12.58 5.77 5.93
CA LYS A 60 11.87 7.05 6.13
C LYS A 60 10.52 7.04 5.44
N PHE A 61 9.60 7.83 5.97
CA PHE A 61 8.42 8.24 5.22
C PHE A 61 8.80 9.27 4.17
N VAL A 62 8.58 8.97 2.89
CA VAL A 62 8.93 9.82 1.77
C VAL A 62 7.70 10.19 0.95
N ILE A 63 7.11 11.35 1.25
CA ILE A 63 6.00 11.90 0.49
C ILE A 63 6.53 12.80 -0.64
N ARG A 64 6.71 12.22 -1.83
CA ARG A 64 7.43 12.87 -2.94
C ARG A 64 6.64 13.93 -3.69
N HIS A 65 5.32 13.94 -3.56
CA HIS A 65 4.45 14.73 -4.41
C HIS A 65 3.32 15.40 -3.61
N ARG A 66 2.89 16.58 -4.08
CA ARG A 66 1.90 17.44 -3.39
C ARG A 66 0.57 16.73 -3.13
N GLN A 67 0.17 15.81 -3.99
CA GLN A 67 -1.09 15.08 -3.87
C GLN A 67 -1.05 14.09 -2.70
N GLY A 68 -0.01 13.26 -2.57
CA GLY A 68 0.24 12.39 -1.42
C GLY A 68 0.35 13.18 -0.11
N TRP A 69 0.98 14.37 -0.14
CA TRP A 69 1.00 15.26 1.03
C TRP A 69 -0.40 15.70 1.44
N GLY A 70 -1.23 16.07 0.46
CA GLY A 70 -2.64 16.38 0.70
C GLY A 70 -3.43 15.17 1.23
N LEU A 71 -3.12 13.96 0.75
CA LEU A 71 -3.76 12.73 1.22
C LEU A 71 -3.45 12.47 2.70
N VAL A 72 -2.17 12.49 3.10
CA VAL A 72 -1.77 12.26 4.49
C VAL A 72 -2.44 13.28 5.44
N GLN A 73 -2.53 14.55 5.04
CA GLN A 73 -3.25 15.56 5.82
C GLN A 73 -4.74 15.28 5.93
N ARG A 74 -5.38 14.78 4.87
CA ARG A 74 -6.79 14.38 4.93
C ARG A 74 -6.98 13.16 5.83
N LEU A 75 -6.09 12.16 5.78
CA LEU A 75 -6.14 11.00 6.68
C LEU A 75 -5.99 11.43 8.15
N LYS A 76 -5.08 12.36 8.43
CA LYS A 76 -4.99 12.98 9.76
C LYS A 76 -6.32 13.63 10.18
N LEU A 77 -6.96 14.38 9.28
CA LEU A 77 -8.27 14.96 9.55
C LEU A 77 -9.35 13.90 9.83
N VAL A 78 -9.32 12.76 9.15
CA VAL A 78 -10.24 11.64 9.43
C VAL A 78 -10.07 11.14 10.85
N LEU A 79 -8.82 10.90 11.28
CA LEU A 79 -8.51 10.44 12.63
C LEU A 79 -9.01 11.45 13.67
N MET A 80 -8.69 12.74 13.51
CA MET A 80 -9.06 13.79 14.46
C MET A 80 -10.57 14.06 14.52
N SER A 81 -11.29 13.91 13.40
CA SER A 81 -12.72 14.24 13.32
C SER A 81 -13.65 13.18 13.92
N GLY A 82 -13.13 12.00 14.30
CA GLY A 82 -13.97 10.87 14.70
C GLY A 82 -14.70 10.19 13.54
N SER A 83 -14.36 10.55 12.30
CA SER A 83 -14.90 9.91 11.11
C SER A 83 -14.47 8.44 11.03
N VAL A 84 -15.29 7.60 10.38
CA VAL A 84 -14.99 6.18 10.22
C VAL A 84 -14.71 5.88 8.76
N MET A 85 -13.65 5.14 8.46
CA MET A 85 -13.37 4.64 7.12
C MET A 85 -14.01 3.26 6.94
N GLU A 86 -14.97 3.15 6.04
CA GLU A 86 -15.54 1.89 5.56
C GLU A 86 -14.71 1.38 4.37
N VAL A 87 -14.08 0.21 4.53
CA VAL A 87 -13.27 -0.38 3.46
C VAL A 87 -14.00 -1.53 2.81
N ARG A 88 -14.39 -1.32 1.55
CA ARG A 88 -14.97 -2.34 0.69
C ARG A 88 -13.89 -2.93 -0.20
N ARG A 89 -13.49 -4.15 0.13
CA ARG A 89 -12.55 -4.93 -0.68
C ARG A 89 -13.34 -5.80 -1.66
N ARG A 90 -13.07 -5.64 -2.95
CA ARG A 90 -13.63 -6.46 -4.02
C ARG A 90 -12.53 -7.26 -4.68
N ARG A 91 -12.72 -8.56 -4.84
CA ARG A 91 -11.83 -9.39 -5.65
C ARG A 91 -12.15 -9.20 -7.12
N ILE A 92 -11.15 -8.85 -7.91
CA ILE A 92 -11.26 -8.66 -9.36
C ILE A 92 -10.42 -9.71 -10.07
N TRP A 93 -11.08 -10.42 -10.98
CA TRP A 93 -10.41 -11.35 -11.86
C TRP A 93 -9.94 -10.64 -13.13
N SER A 94 -8.66 -10.75 -13.44
CA SER A 94 -8.04 -10.17 -14.63
C SER A 94 -7.51 -11.26 -15.57
N LEU A 95 -7.37 -10.92 -16.85
CA LEU A 95 -6.81 -11.83 -17.85
C LEU A 95 -5.39 -12.32 -17.47
N ARG A 96 -4.64 -11.51 -16.70
CA ARG A 96 -3.30 -11.86 -16.21
C ARG A 96 -3.34 -13.09 -15.30
N GLN A 97 -4.34 -13.22 -14.44
CA GLN A 97 -4.47 -14.39 -13.55
C GLN A 97 -4.84 -15.65 -14.34
N ALA A 98 -5.61 -15.52 -15.42
CA ALA A 98 -5.87 -16.64 -16.32
C ALA A 98 -4.58 -17.13 -17.01
N ILE A 99 -3.74 -16.20 -17.48
CA ILE A 99 -2.42 -16.52 -18.06
C ILE A 99 -1.51 -17.17 -17.03
N ALA A 100 -1.45 -16.62 -15.81
CA ALA A 100 -0.68 -17.19 -14.71
C ALA A 100 -1.13 -18.61 -14.35
N LEU A 101 -2.45 -18.82 -14.27
CA LEU A 101 -3.03 -20.13 -13.98
C LEU A 101 -2.71 -21.17 -15.05
N ILE A 102 -2.81 -20.80 -16.33
CA ILE A 102 -2.44 -21.68 -17.44
C ILE A 102 -0.96 -22.04 -17.36
N GLY A 103 -0.09 -21.04 -17.14
CA GLY A 103 1.35 -21.26 -16.97
C GLY A 103 1.66 -22.20 -15.80
N PHE A 104 1.01 -21.99 -14.66
CA PHE A 104 1.17 -22.83 -13.47
C PHE A 104 0.71 -24.27 -13.71
N VAL A 105 -0.45 -24.48 -14.34
CA VAL A 105 -0.97 -25.81 -14.67
C VAL A 105 -0.02 -26.56 -15.61
N ILE A 106 0.51 -25.90 -16.64
CA ILE A 106 1.50 -26.49 -17.54
C ILE A 106 2.75 -26.94 -16.76
N CYS A 107 3.26 -26.07 -15.88
CA CYS A 107 4.41 -26.39 -15.04
C CYS A 107 4.14 -27.60 -14.13
N ALA A 108 2.97 -27.65 -13.49
CA ALA A 108 2.57 -28.75 -12.61
C ALA A 108 2.45 -30.08 -13.36
N VAL A 109 1.85 -30.07 -14.56
CA VAL A 109 1.74 -31.29 -15.40
C VAL A 109 3.11 -31.78 -15.83
N LEU A 110 4.01 -30.89 -16.25
CA LEU A 110 5.38 -31.24 -16.62
C LEU A 110 6.16 -31.81 -15.43
N PHE A 111 6.01 -31.21 -14.24
CA PHE A 111 6.59 -31.72 -13.01
C PHE A 111 6.14 -33.15 -12.71
N CYS A 112 4.83 -33.43 -12.77
CA CYS A 112 4.30 -34.77 -12.53
C CYS A 112 4.75 -35.81 -13.56
N ARG A 113 5.08 -35.40 -14.78
CA ARG A 113 5.50 -36.30 -15.87
C ARG A 113 6.99 -36.61 -15.87
N ILE A 114 7.82 -35.59 -15.63
CA ILE A 114 9.28 -35.67 -15.76
C ILE A 114 9.91 -36.08 -14.42
N GLY A 115 9.31 -35.68 -13.29
CA GLY A 115 9.88 -35.88 -11.97
C GLY A 115 10.95 -34.83 -11.62
N PHE A 116 11.70 -35.09 -10.54
CA PHE A 116 12.74 -34.18 -10.04
C PHE A 116 14.10 -34.46 -10.71
N VAL A 117 14.23 -34.07 -11.98
CA VAL A 117 15.41 -34.29 -12.82
C VAL A 117 15.96 -32.91 -13.24
N PRO A 118 17.26 -32.72 -13.52
CA PRO A 118 17.81 -31.44 -13.95
C PRO A 118 17.03 -30.68 -15.04
N GLU A 119 16.32 -31.38 -15.93
CA GLU A 119 15.44 -30.80 -16.94
C GLU A 119 14.28 -29.99 -16.33
N PHE A 120 13.89 -30.26 -15.08
CA PHE A 120 12.93 -29.47 -14.32
C PHE A 120 13.38 -28.01 -14.15
N LEU A 121 14.69 -27.75 -14.05
CA LEU A 121 15.22 -26.39 -13.99
C LEU A 121 14.89 -25.58 -15.24
N LEU A 122 14.79 -26.23 -16.41
CA LEU A 122 14.37 -25.55 -17.65
C LEU A 122 12.87 -25.22 -17.62
N VAL A 123 12.06 -26.10 -17.01
CA VAL A 123 10.62 -25.85 -16.82
C VAL A 123 10.40 -24.69 -15.85
N THR A 124 11.06 -24.69 -14.70
CA THR A 124 10.96 -23.58 -13.74
C THR A 124 11.57 -22.29 -14.29
N ALA A 125 12.61 -22.38 -15.12
CA ALA A 125 13.14 -21.24 -15.86
C ALA A 125 12.09 -20.59 -16.77
N SER A 126 11.37 -21.41 -17.55
CA SER A 126 10.30 -20.92 -18.41
C SER A 126 9.15 -20.28 -17.60
N ALA A 127 8.84 -20.83 -16.43
CA ALA A 127 7.89 -20.27 -15.48
C ALA A 127 8.32 -18.88 -14.99
N GLY A 128 9.61 -18.72 -14.64
CA GLY A 128 10.19 -17.44 -14.24
C GLY A 128 10.13 -16.39 -15.34
N ILE A 129 10.31 -16.76 -16.61
CA ILE A 129 10.15 -15.86 -17.75
C ILE A 129 8.69 -15.39 -17.89
N VAL A 130 7.72 -16.31 -17.78
CA VAL A 130 6.29 -15.95 -17.83
C VAL A 130 5.94 -15.00 -16.69
N TYR A 131 6.44 -15.28 -15.48
CA TYR A 131 6.31 -14.38 -14.34
C TYR A 131 6.89 -12.99 -14.64
N PHE A 132 8.13 -12.91 -15.13
CA PHE A 132 8.79 -11.65 -15.46
C PHE A 132 8.02 -10.83 -16.50
N LEU A 133 7.47 -11.49 -17.52
CA LEU A 133 6.62 -10.85 -18.53
C LEU A 133 5.31 -10.34 -17.92
N LEU A 134 4.64 -11.14 -17.08
CA LEU A 134 3.42 -10.71 -16.39
C LEU A 134 3.67 -9.53 -15.45
N ASP A 135 4.83 -9.48 -14.81
CA ASP A 135 5.25 -8.38 -13.96
C ASP A 135 5.58 -7.11 -14.77
N HIS A 136 6.25 -7.25 -15.93
CA HIS A 136 6.45 -6.12 -16.86
C HIS A 136 5.15 -5.60 -17.46
N MET A 137 4.12 -6.44 -17.57
CA MET A 137 2.80 -6.02 -17.98
C MET A 137 2.06 -5.26 -16.87
N ARG A 138 2.48 -5.35 -15.60
CA ARG A 138 1.93 -4.49 -14.53
C ARG A 138 2.38 -3.05 -14.77
N PRO A 139 1.51 -2.06 -14.49
CA PRO A 139 1.94 -0.66 -14.43
C PRO A 139 3.19 -0.59 -13.54
N THR A 140 4.28 -0.05 -14.09
CA THR A 140 5.58 0.00 -13.43
C THR A 140 5.45 0.69 -12.07
N HIS A 141 6.29 0.36 -11.08
CA HIS A 141 6.20 0.92 -9.71
C HIS A 141 6.15 2.47 -9.65
N THR A 142 6.66 3.17 -10.66
CA THR A 142 6.53 4.63 -10.85
C THR A 142 5.08 5.09 -11.01
N ASP A 143 4.25 4.22 -11.59
CA ASP A 143 2.81 4.38 -11.67
C ASP A 143 2.15 3.94 -10.36
N ARG A 144 2.80 3.27 -9.40
CA ARG A 144 2.16 2.86 -8.13
C ARG A 144 1.85 4.05 -7.24
N ASP A 145 2.77 5.00 -7.07
CA ASP A 145 2.49 6.29 -6.42
C ASP A 145 1.42 7.06 -7.18
N THR A 146 1.47 7.02 -8.51
CA THR A 146 0.55 7.74 -9.39
C THR A 146 -0.82 7.05 -9.48
N GLU A 147 -0.91 5.74 -9.28
CA GLU A 147 -2.09 4.86 -9.33
C GLU A 147 -2.73 4.82 -7.96
N ILE A 148 -1.96 4.78 -6.87
CA ILE A 148 -2.42 5.16 -5.53
C ILE A 148 -3.02 6.56 -5.64
N THR A 149 -2.27 7.54 -6.11
CA THR A 149 -2.76 8.92 -6.15
C THR A 149 -3.90 9.15 -7.15
N ARG A 150 -3.98 8.42 -8.27
CA ARG A 150 -5.09 8.46 -9.24
C ARG A 150 -6.32 7.72 -8.72
N THR A 151 -6.14 6.55 -8.12
CA THR A 151 -7.21 5.77 -7.46
C THR A 151 -7.73 6.50 -6.23
N TYR A 152 -6.89 7.28 -5.54
CA TYR A 152 -7.20 8.03 -4.33
C TYR A 152 -7.29 9.57 -4.55
N TYR A 153 -7.44 10.05 -5.78
CA TYR A 153 -7.41 11.50 -6.08
C TYR A 153 -8.49 12.30 -5.34
N ILE A 154 -9.61 11.64 -4.98
CA ILE A 154 -10.79 12.24 -4.34
C ILE A 154 -10.99 11.77 -2.89
N TRP A 155 -10.38 10.67 -2.42
CA TRP A 155 -10.66 10.13 -1.08
C TRP A 155 -9.66 10.60 0.00
N PRO A 156 -10.04 10.68 1.30
CA PRO A 156 -11.13 9.95 1.98
C PRO A 156 -12.50 10.64 2.02
N PHE A 157 -12.70 11.84 1.47
CA PHE A 157 -14.02 12.51 1.49
C PHE A 157 -14.76 12.40 0.15
N GLY A 158 -16.04 12.03 0.15
CA GLY A 158 -16.88 11.93 -1.05
C GLY A 158 -17.39 13.29 -1.55
N SER A 159 -17.36 14.33 -0.71
CA SER A 159 -17.77 15.68 -1.06
C SER A 159 -17.01 16.75 -0.28
N VAL A 160 -17.07 18.00 -0.75
CA VAL A 160 -16.50 19.17 -0.03
C VAL A 160 -17.21 19.40 1.31
N TRP A 161 -18.48 19.04 1.41
CA TRP A 161 -19.26 19.18 2.64
C TRP A 161 -18.76 18.24 3.74
N GLU A 162 -18.45 16.99 3.39
CA GLU A 162 -17.86 16.04 4.35
C GLU A 162 -16.50 16.53 4.88
N ILE A 163 -15.71 17.22 4.04
CA ILE A 163 -14.47 17.87 4.49
C ILE A 163 -14.79 18.98 5.49
N ALA A 164 -15.79 19.83 5.18
CA ALA A 164 -16.17 20.93 6.06
C ALA A 164 -16.66 20.43 7.42
N ASP A 165 -17.47 19.37 7.44
CA ASP A 165 -17.95 18.73 8.66
C ASP A 165 -16.80 18.13 9.47
N ALA A 166 -15.85 17.46 8.81
CA ALA A 166 -14.68 16.92 9.48
C ALA A 166 -13.77 18.01 10.06
N VAL A 167 -13.58 19.12 9.34
CA VAL A 167 -12.85 20.30 9.84
C VAL A 167 -13.56 20.93 11.04
N ALA A 168 -14.90 21.04 10.99
CA ALA A 168 -15.68 21.54 12.12
C ALA A 168 -15.59 20.62 13.36
N ALA A 169 -15.45 19.31 13.14
CA ALA A 169 -15.28 18.32 14.21
C ALA A 169 -13.85 18.27 14.78
N ALA A 170 -12.84 18.77 14.05
CA ALA A 170 -11.43 18.77 14.45
C ALA A 170 -10.88 20.20 14.53
N PRO A 171 -11.23 20.99 15.57
CA PRO A 171 -10.88 22.42 15.66
C PRO A 171 -9.38 22.68 15.71
N ASP A 172 -8.59 21.72 16.21
CA ASP A 172 -7.14 21.83 16.30
C ASP A 172 -6.42 21.43 15.01
N PHE A 173 -7.15 20.96 13.99
CA PHE A 173 -6.56 20.59 12.71
C PHE A 173 -6.00 21.83 11.99
N ARG A 174 -4.70 21.80 11.71
CA ARG A 174 -4.02 22.82 10.89
C ARG A 174 -3.38 22.19 9.67
N LYS A 175 -3.75 22.72 8.51
CA LYS A 175 -3.14 22.32 7.24
C LYS A 175 -1.69 22.79 7.18
N GLN A 176 -0.75 21.87 6.97
CA GLN A 176 0.65 22.24 6.81
C GLN A 176 0.99 22.56 5.35
N PRO A 177 1.88 23.53 5.07
CA PRO A 177 2.34 23.80 3.71
C PRO A 177 3.11 22.59 3.17
N TYR A 178 2.99 22.34 1.87
CA TYR A 178 3.76 21.29 1.20
C TYR A 178 5.25 21.64 1.25
N ARG A 179 6.05 20.73 1.80
CA ARG A 179 7.52 20.80 1.78
C ARG A 179 8.04 19.67 0.90
N PRO A 180 8.57 19.96 -0.29
CA PRO A 180 9.21 18.92 -1.09
C PRO A 180 10.41 18.38 -0.32
N ALA A 181 10.51 17.05 -0.19
CA ALA A 181 11.65 16.42 0.45
C ALA A 181 12.96 16.90 -0.23
N ALA A 182 13.86 17.50 0.56
CA ALA A 182 15.04 18.21 0.07
C ALA A 182 16.06 17.32 -0.65
N ASP A 183 15.93 15.99 -0.53
CA ASP A 183 16.83 15.03 -1.16
C ASP A 183 16.06 13.85 -1.76
N SER A 184 15.14 14.14 -2.69
CA SER A 184 14.49 13.09 -3.48
C SER A 184 15.41 12.58 -4.61
N ARG A 185 16.72 12.44 -4.35
CA ARG A 185 17.55 11.62 -5.24
C ARG A 185 16.98 10.23 -5.17
N ARG A 186 16.44 9.79 -6.31
CA ARG A 186 15.88 8.45 -6.47
C ARG A 186 16.93 7.49 -5.88
N PRO A 187 16.58 6.55 -4.99
CA PRO A 187 17.27 5.28 -5.05
C PRO A 187 17.11 4.89 -6.53
N VAL A 188 18.20 4.97 -7.28
CA VAL A 188 18.27 4.33 -8.59
C VAL A 188 17.81 2.93 -8.28
N ASN A 189 16.64 2.57 -8.81
CA ASN A 189 15.97 1.33 -8.49
C ASN A 189 16.84 0.20 -9.06
N TRP A 190 17.89 -0.08 -8.30
CA TRP A 190 18.88 -1.12 -8.45
C TRP A 190 18.35 -2.33 -7.69
N TYR A 191 17.02 -2.52 -7.69
CA TYR A 191 16.43 -3.84 -7.82
C TYR A 191 17.07 -4.47 -9.05
N TRP A 192 18.27 -5.01 -8.83
CA TRP A 192 18.76 -6.16 -9.54
C TRP A 192 17.60 -7.13 -9.62
N PRO A 193 17.40 -7.80 -10.77
CA PRO A 193 16.44 -8.89 -10.82
C PRO A 193 16.78 -9.77 -9.62
N PRO A 194 15.87 -9.93 -8.63
CA PRO A 194 16.18 -10.61 -7.38
C PRO A 194 16.78 -11.93 -7.79
N ASN A 195 18.08 -12.06 -7.50
CA ASN A 195 18.98 -13.12 -7.92
C ASN A 195 18.37 -13.98 -9.03
N LEU A 196 18.64 -13.73 -10.32
CA LEU A 196 17.99 -14.42 -11.46
C LEU A 196 17.79 -15.92 -11.19
N PHE A 197 18.76 -16.54 -10.50
CA PHE A 197 18.69 -17.87 -9.90
C PHE A 197 17.48 -18.17 -8.97
N GLY A 198 17.19 -17.31 -7.99
CA GLY A 198 15.99 -17.37 -7.16
C GLY A 198 14.70 -17.24 -7.99
N MET A 199 14.64 -16.33 -8.96
CA MET A 199 13.49 -16.28 -9.90
C MET A 199 13.30 -17.58 -10.71
N LEU A 200 14.39 -18.27 -11.06
CA LEU A 200 14.35 -19.54 -11.77
C LEU A 200 13.92 -20.71 -10.87
N ILE A 201 14.16 -20.64 -9.56
CA ILE A 201 13.75 -21.67 -8.59
C ILE A 201 12.32 -21.41 -8.10
N ASP A 202 12.01 -20.17 -7.76
CA ASP A 202 10.75 -19.73 -7.17
C ASP A 202 9.67 -19.43 -8.22
N GLY A 203 10.00 -19.50 -9.51
CA GLY A 203 9.09 -19.22 -10.63
C GLY A 203 7.69 -19.85 -10.48
N PRO A 204 7.55 -21.14 -10.12
CA PRO A 204 6.25 -21.75 -9.87
C PRO A 204 5.48 -21.15 -8.68
N ILE A 205 6.18 -20.80 -7.60
CA ILE A 205 5.60 -20.18 -6.40
C ILE A 205 5.12 -18.75 -6.74
N LEU A 206 5.93 -18.01 -7.48
CA LEU A 206 5.61 -16.67 -7.94
C LEU A 206 4.42 -16.67 -8.92
N LEU A 207 4.35 -17.64 -9.84
CA LEU A 207 3.17 -17.84 -10.70
C LEU A 207 1.92 -18.18 -9.89
N LEU A 208 2.04 -19.03 -8.87
CA LEU A 208 0.93 -19.36 -7.98
C LEU A 208 0.40 -18.11 -7.26
N ALA A 209 1.29 -17.22 -6.80
CA ALA A 209 0.89 -15.95 -6.22
C ALA A 209 0.12 -15.07 -7.23
N HIS A 210 0.52 -15.08 -8.51
CA HIS A 210 -0.19 -14.38 -9.59
C HIS A 210 -1.53 -15.03 -10.00
N CYS A 211 -1.83 -16.25 -9.54
CA CYS A 211 -3.13 -16.87 -9.74
C CYS A 211 -4.20 -16.30 -8.79
N LEU A 212 -3.79 -15.61 -7.72
CA LEU A 212 -4.71 -15.02 -6.77
C LEU A 212 -5.40 -13.79 -7.39
N PRO A 213 -6.69 -13.58 -7.09
CA PRO A 213 -7.41 -12.41 -7.60
C PRO A 213 -6.79 -11.14 -7.03
N ASP A 214 -6.73 -10.10 -7.87
CA ASP A 214 -6.36 -8.77 -7.46
C ASP A 214 -7.42 -8.25 -6.48
N CYS A 215 -6.98 -7.60 -5.41
CA CYS A 215 -7.87 -6.96 -4.46
C CYS A 215 -8.04 -5.49 -4.83
N ASP A 216 -9.20 -5.14 -5.38
CA ASP A 216 -9.61 -3.75 -5.53
C ASP A 216 -10.16 -3.25 -4.18
N VAL A 217 -9.66 -2.11 -3.72
CA VAL A 217 -9.97 -1.57 -2.39
C VAL A 217 -10.64 -0.22 -2.58
N HIS A 218 -11.95 -0.17 -2.30
CA HIS A 218 -12.71 1.06 -2.25
C HIS A 218 -12.91 1.48 -0.80
N THR A 219 -12.48 2.68 -0.45
CA THR A 219 -12.46 3.13 0.94
C THR A 219 -13.38 4.32 1.14
N ARG A 220 -14.63 4.11 1.56
CA ARG A 220 -15.60 5.20 1.78
C ARG A 220 -15.55 5.72 3.20
N LEU A 221 -15.47 7.02 3.38
CA LEU A 221 -15.68 7.61 4.71
C LEU A 221 -17.18 7.67 5.03
N ILE A 222 -17.51 7.16 6.21
CA ILE A 222 -18.79 7.39 6.87
C ILE A 222 -18.52 8.49 7.89
N VAL A 223 -18.99 9.69 7.61
CA VAL A 223 -19.02 10.75 8.63
C VAL A 223 -20.00 10.25 9.68
N GLY A 224 -19.51 9.95 10.87
CA GLY A 224 -20.36 9.67 12.01
C GLY A 224 -21.15 10.94 12.29
N THR A 225 -22.38 11.05 11.78
CA THR A 225 -23.36 11.98 12.33
C THR A 225 -23.43 11.64 13.80
N LYS A 226 -22.96 12.55 14.67
CA LYS A 226 -23.03 12.41 16.12
C LYS A 226 -24.35 11.74 16.47
N ALA A 227 -24.29 10.55 17.06
CA ALA A 227 -25.43 10.01 17.77
C ALA A 227 -25.71 11.02 18.88
N ASN A 228 -26.75 11.82 18.71
CA ASN A 228 -27.29 12.68 19.77
C ASN A 228 -27.72 11.84 20.96
#